data_AF-A0A2T9YF52-F1
#
_entry.id   AF-A0A2T9YF52-F1
#
_cell.length_a   1.000
_cell.length_b   1.000
_cell.length_c   1.000
_cell.angle_alpha   90.00
_cell.angle_beta   90.00
_cell.angle_gamma   90.00
#
_symmetry.space_group_name_H-M   'P 1'
#
loop_
_entity.id
_entity.type
_entity.pdbx_description
1 polymer ?
#
loop_
_entity_poly.entity_id
_entity_poly.type
_entity_poly.pdbx_seq_one_letter_code
_entity_poly.pdbx_strand_id
1 'polypeptide(L)'
;MPSFNKVRLCSTDPIYSIRPELNQEITALVQLIIKKLVNKWFDRISPNTQWQQEIKKNIATVSLEVEKRLNAIEWNKYILFDLTQIIVIHLKEVHQSYSRLETVYAGNCNTIEELFQKRNQHCALLSAADSELLYLRALTKEILLIILPKETSEDDVCVCLFKEIIGNMVLRQLIDKISDPSTFYELLITVSL
;
A
#
# COMPACT_ATOMS: atom_id res chain seq x y z
N MET A 1 12.93 5.12 -24.33
CA MET A 1 11.65 5.56 -23.71
C MET A 1 10.54 4.67 -24.25
N PRO A 2 9.89 3.82 -23.45
CA PRO A 2 8.72 3.10 -23.92
C PRO A 2 7.51 4.03 -23.88
N SER A 3 6.84 4.19 -25.03
CA SER A 3 5.59 4.92 -25.13
C SER A 3 4.52 4.21 -24.29
N PHE A 4 4.07 4.86 -23.22
CA PHE A 4 2.85 4.47 -22.53
C PHE A 4 1.70 4.53 -23.54
N ASN A 5 1.24 3.36 -23.98
CA ASN A 5 0.05 3.24 -24.82
C ASN A 5 -1.09 3.99 -24.12
N LYS A 6 -1.62 5.04 -24.77
CA LYS A 6 -2.84 5.73 -24.34
C LYS A 6 -3.96 4.70 -24.29
N VAL A 7 -4.19 4.18 -23.10
CA VAL A 7 -5.36 3.37 -22.77
C VAL A 7 -6.58 4.23 -23.12
N ARG A 8 -7.41 3.79 -24.07
CA ARG A 8 -8.67 4.48 -24.36
C ARG A 8 -9.54 4.41 -23.11
N LEU A 9 -9.71 5.55 -22.44
CA LEU A 9 -10.69 5.71 -21.37
C LEU A 9 -12.08 5.50 -21.99
N CYS A 10 -12.82 4.49 -21.52
CA CYS A 10 -14.21 4.30 -21.91
C CYS A 10 -15.04 5.38 -21.22
N SER A 11 -15.98 6.02 -21.94
CA SER A 11 -16.83 7.10 -21.43
C SER A 11 -17.83 6.67 -20.34
N THR A 12 -17.76 5.43 -19.84
CA THR A 12 -18.64 4.85 -18.83
C THR A 12 -17.89 4.43 -17.55
N ASP A 13 -16.58 4.67 -17.47
CA ASP A 13 -15.83 4.34 -16.25
C ASP A 13 -16.15 5.35 -15.14
N PRO A 14 -16.29 4.90 -13.87
CA PRO A 14 -16.58 5.80 -12.77
C PRO A 14 -15.40 6.74 -12.48
N ILE A 15 -15.68 7.84 -11.80
CA ILE A 15 -14.68 8.80 -11.36
C ILE A 15 -14.00 8.25 -10.10
N TYR A 16 -12.68 8.10 -10.16
CA TYR A 16 -11.85 7.61 -9.07
C TYR A 16 -11.15 8.74 -8.30
N SER A 17 -10.94 9.90 -8.93
CA SER A 17 -10.38 11.07 -8.27
C SER A 17 -10.99 12.37 -8.80
N ILE A 18 -11.05 13.38 -7.94
CA ILE A 18 -11.46 14.75 -8.29
C ILE A 18 -10.41 15.40 -9.20
N ARG A 19 -9.13 15.03 -9.05
CA ARG A 19 -8.04 15.54 -9.88
C ARG A 19 -7.99 14.80 -11.22
N PRO A 20 -8.08 15.48 -12.37
CA PRO A 20 -8.24 14.82 -13.66
C PRO A 20 -7.02 13.97 -14.08
N GLU A 21 -5.81 14.47 -13.80
CA GLU A 21 -4.55 13.78 -14.09
C GLU A 21 -4.45 12.47 -13.30
N LEU A 22 -4.72 12.53 -11.99
CA LEU A 22 -4.72 11.36 -11.11
C LEU A 22 -5.85 10.40 -11.47
N ASN A 23 -7.04 10.91 -11.80
CA ASN A 23 -8.17 10.09 -12.23
C ASN A 23 -7.82 9.25 -13.45
N GLN A 24 -7.15 9.84 -14.45
CA GLN A 24 -6.71 9.12 -15.63
C GLN A 24 -5.77 7.95 -15.29
N GLU A 25 -4.79 8.18 -14.43
CA GLU A 25 -3.83 7.15 -14.00
C GLU A 25 -4.52 6.04 -13.19
N ILE A 26 -5.41 6.39 -12.27
CA ILE A 26 -6.18 5.41 -11.50
C ILE A 26 -7.11 4.62 -12.42
N THR A 27 -7.78 5.25 -13.39
CA THR A 27 -8.59 4.52 -14.37
C THR A 27 -7.75 3.50 -15.13
N ALA A 28 -6.56 3.87 -15.61
CA ALA A 28 -5.67 2.95 -16.30
C ALA A 28 -5.25 1.78 -15.39
N LEU A 29 -4.93 2.05 -14.13
CA LEU A 29 -4.61 1.02 -13.14
C LEU A 29 -5.79 0.07 -12.89
N VAL A 30 -6.99 0.60 -12.69
CA VAL A 30 -8.20 -0.21 -12.45
C VAL A 30 -8.52 -1.09 -13.65
N GLN A 31 -8.39 -0.57 -14.87
CA GLN A 31 -8.57 -1.39 -16.07
C GLN A 31 -7.55 -2.54 -16.14
N LEU A 32 -6.29 -2.32 -15.73
CA LEU A 32 -5.29 -3.38 -15.63
C LEU A 32 -5.64 -4.42 -14.57
N ILE A 33 -6.13 -4.00 -13.41
CA ILE A 33 -6.59 -4.88 -12.32
C ILE A 33 -7.73 -5.77 -12.83
N ILE A 34 -8.79 -5.17 -13.40
CA ILE A 34 -9.94 -5.92 -13.95
C ILE A 34 -9.48 -6.91 -15.02
N LYS A 35 -8.66 -6.46 -15.98
CA LYS A 35 -8.19 -7.31 -17.08
C LYS A 35 -7.37 -8.50 -16.58
N LYS A 36 -6.41 -8.27 -15.67
CA LYS A 36 -5.46 -9.31 -15.24
C LYS A 36 -6.01 -10.24 -14.18
N LEU A 37 -6.88 -9.75 -13.31
CA LEU A 37 -7.29 -10.46 -12.10
C LEU A 37 -8.73 -10.94 -12.14
N VAL A 38 -9.62 -10.19 -12.79
CA VAL A 38 -11.05 -10.51 -12.78
C VAL A 38 -11.40 -11.27 -14.05
N ASN A 39 -11.18 -10.66 -15.21
CA ASN A 39 -11.53 -11.24 -16.51
C ASN A 39 -10.79 -12.55 -16.79
N LYS A 40 -9.58 -12.72 -16.26
CA LYS A 40 -8.77 -13.94 -16.45
C LYS A 40 -9.51 -15.22 -16.06
N TRP A 41 -10.39 -15.17 -15.07
CA TRP A 41 -11.17 -16.33 -14.61
C TRP A 41 -12.68 -16.12 -14.72
N PHE A 42 -13.19 -14.92 -14.48
CA PHE A 42 -14.63 -14.67 -14.42
C PHE A 42 -15.30 -14.82 -15.80
N ASP A 43 -14.61 -14.44 -16.88
CA ASP A 43 -15.10 -14.61 -18.25
C ASP A 43 -15.35 -16.09 -18.60
N ARG A 44 -14.75 -17.03 -17.85
CA ARG A 44 -14.98 -18.48 -17.99
C ARG A 44 -16.24 -18.96 -17.25
N ILE A 45 -16.72 -18.18 -16.28
CA ILE A 45 -17.86 -18.52 -15.43
C ILE A 45 -19.13 -17.86 -15.96
N SER A 46 -19.06 -16.59 -16.34
CA SER A 46 -20.21 -15.83 -16.82
C SER A 46 -19.80 -14.79 -17.87
N PRO A 47 -20.59 -14.61 -18.94
CA PRO A 47 -20.36 -13.56 -19.93
C PRO A 47 -20.85 -12.17 -19.46
N ASN A 48 -21.52 -12.07 -18.32
CA ASN A 48 -22.08 -10.81 -17.84
C ASN A 48 -20.98 -9.88 -17.28
N THR A 49 -20.90 -8.63 -17.75
CA THR A 49 -19.92 -7.64 -17.28
C THR A 49 -20.34 -6.86 -16.03
N GLN A 50 -21.53 -7.13 -15.49
CA GLN A 50 -22.09 -6.40 -14.35
C GLN A 50 -21.22 -6.51 -13.10
N TRP A 51 -20.60 -7.66 -12.87
CA TRP A 51 -19.74 -7.84 -11.70
C TRP A 51 -18.48 -6.98 -11.76
N GLN A 52 -17.86 -6.88 -12.95
CA GLN A 52 -16.73 -5.97 -13.19
C GLN A 52 -17.13 -4.50 -12.97
N GLN A 53 -18.37 -4.13 -13.33
CA GLN A 53 -18.89 -2.77 -13.09
C GLN A 53 -19.06 -2.50 -11.59
N GLU A 54 -19.58 -3.45 -10.81
CA GLU A 54 -19.68 -3.31 -9.35
C GLU A 54 -18.30 -3.19 -8.69
N ILE A 55 -17.31 -3.98 -9.11
CA ILE A 55 -15.93 -3.84 -8.62
C ILE A 55 -15.39 -2.44 -8.92
N LYS A 56 -15.57 -1.95 -10.15
CA LYS A 56 -15.15 -0.59 -10.54
C LYS A 56 -15.81 0.49 -9.69
N LYS A 57 -17.12 0.35 -9.42
CA LYS A 57 -17.88 1.27 -8.58
C LYS A 57 -17.38 1.26 -7.12
N ASN A 58 -17.11 0.08 -6.56
CA ASN A 58 -16.57 -0.05 -5.22
C ASN A 58 -15.16 0.54 -5.11
N ILE A 59 -14.30 0.31 -6.10
CA ILE A 59 -12.97 0.96 -6.15
C ILE A 59 -13.12 2.48 -6.20
N ALA A 60 -14.07 3.02 -6.98
CA ALA A 60 -14.33 4.45 -7.06
C ALA A 60 -14.76 5.03 -5.70
N THR A 61 -15.71 4.37 -5.01
CA THR A 61 -16.12 4.78 -3.65
C THR A 61 -14.95 4.80 -2.68
N VAL A 62 -14.14 3.74 -2.67
CA VAL A 62 -12.94 3.66 -1.81
C VAL A 62 -11.95 4.77 -2.16
N SER A 63 -11.68 4.99 -3.44
CA SER A 63 -10.69 5.98 -3.90
C SER A 63 -11.10 7.41 -3.51
N LEU A 64 -12.38 7.74 -3.69
CA LEU A 64 -12.91 9.06 -3.33
C LEU A 64 -12.96 9.29 -1.81
N GLU A 65 -13.29 8.26 -1.03
CA GLU A 65 -13.26 8.36 0.44
C GLU A 65 -11.82 8.49 0.97
N VAL A 66 -10.86 7.81 0.36
CA VAL A 66 -9.43 8.00 0.64
C VAL A 66 -9.00 9.42 0.30
N GLU A 67 -9.32 9.91 -0.90
CA GLU A 67 -8.97 11.26 -1.32
C GLU A 67 -9.56 12.32 -0.38
N LYS A 68 -10.82 12.15 0.03
CA LYS A 68 -11.48 13.01 1.01
C LYS A 68 -10.73 13.05 2.35
N ARG A 69 -10.30 11.89 2.87
CA ARG A 69 -9.55 11.81 4.12
C ARG A 69 -8.18 12.43 4.00
N LEU A 70 -7.46 12.18 2.90
CA LEU A 70 -6.16 12.79 2.64
C LEU A 70 -6.26 14.32 2.56
N ASN A 71 -7.34 14.84 1.96
CA ASN A 71 -7.59 16.29 1.91
C ASN A 71 -7.96 16.89 3.27
N ALA A 72 -8.44 16.08 4.22
CA ALA A 72 -8.74 16.53 5.58
C ALA A 72 -7.51 16.58 6.50
N ILE A 73 -6.36 16.04 6.07
CA ILE A 73 -5.13 16.03 6.86
C ILE A 73 -4.44 17.40 6.79
N GLU A 74 -4.07 17.94 7.95
CA GLU A 74 -3.15 19.08 8.04
C GLU A 74 -1.72 18.64 7.74
N TRP A 75 -1.35 18.62 6.46
CA TRP A 75 -0.06 18.10 5.98
C TRP A 75 1.16 18.72 6.67
N ASN A 76 1.14 20.03 6.90
CA ASN A 76 2.24 20.71 7.59
C ASN A 76 2.46 20.15 8.99
N LYS A 77 1.37 19.92 9.74
CA LYS A 77 1.44 19.36 11.09
C LYS A 77 1.92 17.91 11.05
N TYR A 78 1.30 17.11 10.18
CA TYR A 78 1.61 15.69 10.04
C TYR A 78 3.08 15.46 9.68
N ILE A 79 3.61 16.19 8.71
CA ILE A 79 5.01 16.02 8.25
C ILE A 79 5.99 16.53 9.30
N LEU A 80 5.79 17.75 9.82
CA LEU A 80 6.78 18.40 10.68
C LEU A 80 6.80 17.85 12.10
N PHE A 81 5.67 17.35 12.61
CA PHE A 81 5.58 16.86 13.99
C PHE A 81 5.41 15.34 14.03
N ASP A 82 4.29 14.83 13.54
CA ASP A 82 3.91 13.43 13.77
C ASP A 82 4.88 12.46 13.09
N LEU A 83 5.13 12.65 11.78
CA LEU A 83 6.05 11.82 11.01
C LEU A 83 7.50 12.00 11.50
N THR A 84 7.91 13.25 11.73
CA THR A 84 9.27 13.55 12.22
C THR A 84 9.54 12.89 13.57
N GLN A 85 8.56 12.88 14.48
CA GLN A 85 8.67 12.21 15.76
C GLN A 85 8.89 10.70 15.59
N ILE A 86 8.15 10.05 14.70
CA ILE A 86 8.32 8.62 14.38
C ILE A 86 9.73 8.36 13.84
N ILE A 87 10.21 9.18 12.90
CA ILE A 87 11.56 9.06 12.34
C ILE A 87 12.63 9.22 13.42
N VAL A 88 12.49 10.21 14.30
CA VAL A 88 13.45 10.45 15.40
C VAL A 88 13.50 9.26 16.36
N ILE A 89 12.35 8.65 16.68
CA ILE A 89 12.29 7.44 17.50
C ILE A 89 13.04 6.30 16.79
N HIS A 90 12.75 6.07 15.52
CA HIS A 90 13.40 5.02 14.72
C HIS A 90 14.92 5.22 14.64
N LEU A 91 15.39 6.44 14.37
CA LEU A 91 16.82 6.77 14.32
C LEU A 91 17.51 6.55 15.67
N LYS A 92 16.86 6.91 16.79
CA LYS A 92 17.39 6.64 18.13
C LYS A 92 17.54 5.16 18.39
N GLU A 93 16.58 4.35 17.95
CA GLU A 93 16.61 2.91 18.11
C GLU A 93 17.73 2.27 17.28
N VAL A 94 17.87 2.69 16.02
CA VAL A 94 18.98 2.27 15.15
C VAL A 94 20.33 2.66 15.75
N HIS A 95 20.48 3.91 16.19
CA HIS A 95 21.72 4.37 16.82
C HIS A 95 22.07 3.57 18.08
N GLN A 96 21.07 3.22 18.90
CA GLN A 96 21.27 2.39 20.08
C GLN A 96 21.64 0.93 19.73
N SER A 97 21.18 0.42 18.58
CA SER A 97 21.64 -0.87 18.06
C SER A 97 23.11 -0.81 17.64
N TYR A 98 23.52 0.25 16.92
CA TYR A 98 24.93 0.48 16.58
C TYR A 98 25.82 0.56 17.82
N SER A 99 25.41 1.32 18.85
CA SER A 99 26.23 1.50 20.06
C SER A 99 26.40 0.21 20.90
N ARG A 100 25.55 -0.80 20.65
CA ARG A 100 25.59 -2.09 21.35
C ARG A 100 26.29 -3.18 20.55
N LEU A 101 26.45 -3.00 19.24
CA LEU A 101 27.19 -3.92 18.39
C LEU A 101 28.61 -4.07 18.94
N GLU A 102 29.16 -5.29 18.92
CA GLU A 102 30.49 -5.63 19.46
C GLU A 102 30.66 -5.43 20.99
N THR A 103 29.57 -5.18 21.72
CA THR A 103 29.60 -5.14 23.19
C THR A 103 28.99 -6.40 23.81
N VAL A 104 29.21 -6.63 25.11
CA VAL A 104 28.56 -7.72 25.86
C VAL A 104 27.02 -7.65 25.81
N TYR A 105 26.45 -6.47 25.52
CA TYR A 105 25.01 -6.28 25.41
C TYR A 105 24.43 -6.76 24.07
N ALA A 106 25.27 -7.09 23.09
CA ALA A 106 24.82 -7.66 21.82
C ALA A 106 24.30 -9.11 21.97
N GLY A 107 24.77 -9.83 22.99
CA GLY A 107 24.48 -11.25 23.15
C GLY A 107 24.96 -12.05 21.93
N ASN A 108 24.06 -12.82 21.31
CA ASN A 108 24.36 -13.63 20.12
C ASN A 108 24.07 -12.91 18.79
N CYS A 109 23.74 -11.62 18.82
CA CYS A 109 23.44 -10.86 17.60
C CYS A 109 24.75 -10.29 17.02
N ASN A 110 24.98 -10.53 15.73
CA ASN A 110 26.19 -10.09 15.03
C ASN A 110 25.93 -8.96 14.02
N THR A 111 24.66 -8.64 13.77
CA THR A 111 24.25 -7.59 12.84
C THR A 111 23.34 -6.56 13.52
N ILE A 112 23.19 -5.41 12.89
CA ILE A 112 22.39 -4.30 13.41
C ILE A 112 20.91 -4.62 13.25
N GLU A 113 20.57 -5.29 12.16
CA GLU A 113 19.24 -5.78 11.83
C GLU A 113 18.75 -6.76 12.91
N GLU A 114 19.60 -7.71 13.32
CA GLU A 114 19.28 -8.64 14.41
C GLU A 114 19.06 -7.93 15.75
N LEU A 115 19.93 -6.97 16.09
CA LEU A 115 19.81 -6.18 17.33
C LEU A 115 18.56 -5.31 17.33
N PHE A 116 18.28 -4.65 16.19
CA PHE A 116 17.11 -3.83 16.00
C PHE A 116 15.83 -4.66 16.10
N GLN A 117 15.75 -5.80 15.39
CA GLN A 117 14.60 -6.70 15.42
C GLN A 117 14.35 -7.30 16.80
N LYS A 118 15.42 -7.69 17.51
CA LYS A 118 15.29 -8.27 18.86
C LYS A 118 14.63 -7.30 19.84
N ARG A 119 14.88 -6.00 19.65
CA ARG A 119 14.27 -4.93 20.45
C ARG A 119 12.89 -4.54 19.94
N ASN A 120 12.75 -4.43 18.63
CA ASN A 120 11.55 -3.99 17.93
C ASN A 120 10.91 -5.17 17.23
N GLN A 121 10.30 -6.05 18.03
CA GLN A 121 9.63 -7.23 17.49
C GLN A 121 8.40 -6.80 16.71
N HIS A 122 8.47 -6.95 15.39
CA HIS A 122 7.36 -6.71 14.49
C HIS A 122 6.93 -8.02 13.83
N CYS A 123 5.61 -8.26 13.76
CA CYS A 123 5.07 -9.52 13.24
C CYS A 123 5.42 -9.77 11.75
N ALA A 124 5.60 -8.69 10.97
CA ALA A 124 6.05 -8.77 9.58
C ALA A 124 7.51 -9.21 9.41
N LEU A 125 8.34 -9.13 10.47
CA LEU A 125 9.76 -9.45 10.42
C LEU A 125 10.08 -10.85 10.99
N LEU A 126 9.05 -11.61 11.41
CA LEU A 126 9.26 -12.96 11.91
C LEU A 126 9.84 -13.86 10.81
N SER A 127 10.78 -14.74 11.16
CA SER A 127 11.50 -15.62 10.22
C SER A 127 10.63 -16.66 9.48
N ALA A 128 9.31 -16.65 9.69
CA ALA A 128 8.39 -17.47 8.94
C ALA A 128 8.23 -16.94 7.51
N ALA A 129 8.21 -17.85 6.54
CA ALA A 129 7.85 -17.51 5.17
C ALA A 129 6.46 -16.82 5.17
N ASP A 130 6.34 -15.75 4.37
CA ASP A 130 5.12 -14.96 4.19
C ASP A 130 4.61 -14.15 5.42
N SER A 131 5.39 -14.03 6.49
CA SER A 131 5.02 -13.22 7.67
C SER A 131 4.66 -11.77 7.30
N GLU A 132 5.45 -11.15 6.44
CA GLU A 132 5.19 -9.84 5.86
C GLU A 132 3.87 -9.80 5.08
N LEU A 133 3.66 -10.75 4.17
CA LEU A 133 2.44 -10.79 3.35
C LEU A 133 1.19 -10.98 4.22
N LEU A 134 1.26 -11.81 5.25
CA LEU A 134 0.16 -12.00 6.21
C LEU A 134 -0.13 -10.72 6.99
N TYR A 135 0.92 -10.00 7.42
CA TYR A 135 0.77 -8.69 8.04
C TYR A 135 0.09 -7.70 7.09
N LEU A 136 0.50 -7.62 5.83
CA LEU A 136 -0.10 -6.70 4.85
C LEU A 136 -1.55 -7.04 4.55
N ARG A 137 -1.90 -8.33 4.48
CA ARG A 137 -3.30 -8.77 4.37
C ARG A 137 -4.13 -8.36 5.58
N ALA A 138 -3.60 -8.52 6.79
CA ALA A 138 -4.29 -8.11 8.02
C ALA A 138 -4.47 -6.59 8.05
N LEU A 139 -3.41 -5.83 7.80
CA LEU A 139 -3.43 -4.37 7.73
C LEU A 139 -4.43 -3.86 6.69
N THR A 140 -4.43 -4.46 5.49
CA THR A 140 -5.37 -4.11 4.42
C THR A 140 -6.81 -4.35 4.84
N LYS A 141 -7.09 -5.48 5.51
CA LYS A 141 -8.44 -5.77 6.01
C LYS A 141 -8.91 -4.69 6.98
N GLU A 142 -8.08 -4.31 7.95
CA GLU A 142 -8.43 -3.26 8.92
C GLU A 142 -8.65 -1.91 8.23
N ILE A 143 -7.76 -1.53 7.30
CA ILE A 143 -7.90 -0.30 6.51
C ILE A 143 -9.22 -0.31 5.70
N LEU A 144 -9.54 -1.43 5.05
CA LEU A 144 -10.76 -1.59 4.28
C LEU A 144 -12.01 -1.46 5.14
N LEU A 145 -12.03 -1.98 6.36
CA LEU A 145 -13.16 -1.82 7.29
C LEU A 145 -13.42 -0.36 7.68
N ILE A 146 -12.38 0.48 7.68
CA ILE A 146 -12.52 1.91 7.98
C ILE A 146 -12.98 2.68 6.74
N ILE A 147 -12.57 2.28 5.53
CA ILE A 147 -12.82 3.03 4.29
C ILE A 147 -14.11 2.58 3.59
N LEU A 148 -14.44 1.29 3.60
CA LEU A 148 -15.60 0.78 2.89
C LEU A 148 -16.92 1.20 3.56
N PRO A 149 -17.96 1.51 2.77
CA PRO A 149 -19.32 1.60 3.26
C PRO A 149 -19.75 0.28 3.92
N LYS A 150 -20.66 0.35 4.90
CA LYS A 150 -21.14 -0.80 5.66
C LYS A 150 -21.67 -1.91 4.75
N GLU A 151 -22.40 -1.52 3.72
CA GLU A 151 -23.03 -2.42 2.74
C GLU A 151 -21.99 -3.26 1.96
N THR A 152 -20.81 -2.69 1.68
CA THR A 152 -19.73 -3.39 0.98
C THR A 152 -18.82 -4.13 1.95
N SER A 153 -18.73 -3.69 3.21
CA SER A 153 -17.95 -4.36 4.25
C SER A 153 -18.55 -5.70 4.69
N GLU A 154 -19.87 -5.87 4.50
CA GLU A 154 -20.60 -7.12 4.81
C GLU A 154 -20.46 -8.19 3.71
N ASP A 155 -19.98 -7.82 2.52
CA ASP A 155 -19.71 -8.77 1.43
C ASP A 155 -18.30 -9.36 1.58
N ASP A 156 -18.24 -10.53 2.21
CA ASP A 156 -17.00 -11.29 2.42
C ASP A 156 -16.21 -11.56 1.13
N VAL A 157 -16.90 -11.77 0.00
CA VAL A 157 -16.24 -12.05 -1.28
C VAL A 157 -15.57 -10.79 -1.81
N CYS A 158 -16.27 -9.65 -1.77
CA CYS A 158 -15.69 -8.38 -2.14
C CYS A 158 -14.52 -8.01 -1.23
N VAL A 159 -14.67 -8.08 0.09
CA VAL A 159 -13.61 -7.77 1.06
C VAL A 159 -12.39 -8.67 0.84
N CYS A 160 -12.59 -9.97 0.61
CA CYS A 160 -11.50 -10.88 0.33
C CYS A 160 -10.75 -10.51 -0.96
N LEU A 161 -11.47 -10.17 -2.03
CA LEU A 161 -10.89 -9.75 -3.29
C LEU A 161 -10.08 -8.45 -3.13
N PHE A 162 -10.65 -7.43 -2.50
CA PHE A 162 -9.97 -6.16 -2.24
C PHE A 162 -8.72 -6.35 -1.38
N LYS A 163 -8.80 -7.20 -0.35
CA LYS A 163 -7.66 -7.54 0.51
C LYS A 163 -6.51 -8.15 -0.28
N GLU A 164 -6.79 -9.06 -1.22
CA GLU A 164 -5.73 -9.65 -2.05
C GLU A 164 -5.18 -8.66 -3.08
N ILE A 165 -6.04 -7.85 -3.72
CA ILE A 165 -5.59 -6.83 -4.67
C ILE A 165 -4.69 -5.79 -3.98
N ILE A 166 -5.16 -5.20 -2.88
CA ILE A 166 -4.44 -4.13 -2.22
C ILE A 166 -3.25 -4.69 -1.44
N GLY A 167 -3.45 -5.71 -0.60
CA GLY A 167 -2.39 -6.23 0.25
C GLY A 167 -1.23 -6.88 -0.53
N ASN A 168 -1.56 -7.75 -1.50
CA ASN A 168 -0.54 -8.48 -2.24
C ASN A 168 0.00 -7.71 -3.45
N MET A 169 -0.85 -7.02 -4.22
CA MET A 169 -0.38 -6.38 -5.45
C MET A 169 0.03 -4.94 -5.27
N VAL A 170 -0.58 -4.19 -4.35
CA VAL A 170 -0.26 -2.77 -4.17
C VAL A 170 0.74 -2.60 -3.04
N LEU A 171 0.37 -2.97 -1.82
CA LEU A 171 1.19 -2.72 -0.63
C LEU A 171 2.50 -3.49 -0.65
N ARG A 172 2.52 -4.77 -1.06
CA ARG A 172 3.77 -5.54 -1.16
C ARG A 172 4.78 -4.87 -2.09
N GLN A 173 4.35 -4.55 -3.32
CA GLN A 173 5.22 -3.88 -4.30
C GLN A 173 5.67 -2.50 -3.82
N LEU A 174 4.81 -1.76 -3.12
CA LEU A 174 5.16 -0.46 -2.54
C LEU A 174 6.21 -0.60 -1.43
N ILE A 175 6.05 -1.57 -0.53
CA ILE A 175 7.00 -1.80 0.57
C ILE A 175 8.34 -2.27 0.02
N ASP A 176 8.35 -3.19 -0.94
CA ASP A 176 9.59 -3.63 -1.60
C ASP A 176 10.33 -2.42 -2.21
N LYS A 177 9.58 -1.54 -2.90
CA LYS A 177 10.15 -0.33 -3.52
C LYS A 177 10.66 0.67 -2.50
N ILE A 178 9.87 0.99 -1.47
CA ILE A 178 10.25 1.99 -0.45
C ILE A 178 11.37 1.46 0.44
N SER A 179 11.45 0.14 0.65
CA SER A 179 12.53 -0.47 1.44
C SER A 179 13.87 -0.47 0.71
N ASP A 180 13.88 -0.30 -0.61
CA ASP A 180 15.12 -0.13 -1.37
C ASP A 180 15.77 1.24 -1.07
N PRO A 181 17.02 1.28 -0.56
CA PRO A 181 17.74 2.52 -0.35
C PRO A 181 17.82 3.42 -1.58
N SER A 182 17.83 2.84 -2.79
CA SER A 182 17.90 3.61 -4.04
C SER A 182 16.72 4.59 -4.19
N THR A 183 15.51 4.16 -3.78
CA THR A 183 14.29 4.96 -3.81
C THR A 183 14.41 6.20 -2.92
N PHE A 184 15.05 6.09 -1.75
CA PHE A 184 15.27 7.24 -0.87
C PHE A 184 16.23 8.26 -1.49
N TYR A 185 17.30 7.79 -2.13
CA TYR A 185 18.24 8.68 -2.82
C TYR A 185 17.56 9.45 -3.96
N GLU A 186 16.76 8.76 -4.79
CA GLU A 186 15.98 9.40 -5.86
C GLU A 186 15.02 10.45 -5.32
N LEU A 187 14.34 10.16 -4.21
CA LEU A 187 13.40 11.09 -3.59
C LEU A 187 14.10 12.35 -3.05
N LEU A 188 15.26 12.19 -2.39
CA LEU A 188 16.05 13.33 -1.90
C LEU A 188 16.56 14.21 -3.05
N ILE A 189 17.00 13.61 -4.16
CA ILE A 189 17.42 14.36 -5.36
C ILE A 189 16.23 15.13 -5.95
N THR A 190 15.06 14.50 -6.02
CA THR A 190 13.86 15.13 -6.60
C THR A 190 13.34 16.29 -5.77
N VAL A 191 13.44 16.22 -4.43
CA VAL A 191 12.98 17.30 -3.52
C VAL A 191 13.99 18.45 -3.43
N SER A 192 15.27 18.20 -3.74
CA SER A 192 16.32 19.23 -3.71
C SER A 192 16.45 20.03 -5.01
N LEU A 193 15.71 19.64 -6.06
CA LEU A 193 15.59 20.33 -7.35
C LEU A 193 14.26 21.06 -7.47
#